data_AF-A0A316QVS6-F1
#
_entry.id   AF-A0A316QVS6-F1
#
_cell.length_a   1.000
_cell.length_b   1.000
_cell.length_c   1.000
_cell.angle_alpha   90.00
_cell.angle_beta   90.00
_cell.angle_gamma   90.00
#
_symmetry.space_group_name_H-M   'P 1'
#
loop_
_entity.id
_entity.type
_entity.pdbx_description
1 polymer ?
#
loop_
_entity_poly.entity_id
_entity_poly.type
_entity_poly.pdbx_seq_one_letter_code
_entity_poly.pdbx_strand_id
1 'polypeptide(L)' 'MQNRIYEILLEEGIELPMRKEDFNLAESLEDSLEFISAMVAIEDNLGIEIPDEIFNYESLVSFKGFCELLEEQVNKSE' A
#
# COMPACT_ATOMS: atom_id res chain seq x y z
N MET A 1 -7.28 -5.36 6.97
CA MET A 1 -6.75 -4.45 5.93
C MET A 1 -6.24 -5.12 4.64
N GLN A 2 -5.34 -6.10 4.70
CA GLN A 2 -4.56 -6.61 3.55
C GLN A 2 -5.33 -6.95 2.28
N ASN A 3 -6.46 -7.67 2.37
CA ASN A 3 -7.25 -8.03 1.18
C ASN A 3 -7.74 -6.79 0.41
N ARG A 4 -8.14 -5.74 1.13
CA ARG A 4 -8.66 -4.51 0.54
C ARG A 4 -7.56 -3.76 -0.21
N ILE A 5 -6.38 -3.62 0.39
CA ILE A 5 -5.21 -2.99 -0.27
C ILE A 5 -4.80 -3.78 -1.52
N TYR A 6 -4.77 -5.11 -1.41
CA TYR A 6 -4.43 -5.96 -2.55
C TYR A 6 -5.42 -5.77 -3.71
N GLU A 7 -6.72 -5.64 -3.43
CA GLU A 7 -7.73 -5.39 -4.45
C GLU A 7 -7.57 -4.01 -5.09
N ILE A 8 -7.36 -2.96 -4.29
CA ILE A 8 -7.12 -1.60 -4.79
C ILE A 8 -5.92 -1.57 -5.76
N LEU A 9 -4.80 -2.18 -5.37
CA LEU A 9 -3.60 -2.21 -6.19
C LEU A 9 -3.81 -2.98 -7.51
N LEU A 10 -4.59 -4.07 -7.49
CA LEU A 10 -4.95 -4.78 -8.72
C LEU A 10 -5.86 -3.95 -9.64
N GLU A 11 -6.78 -3.16 -9.07
CA GLU A 11 -7.65 -2.26 -9.85
C GLU A 11 -6.85 -1.15 -10.55
N GLU A 12 -5.77 -0.69 -9.92
CA GLU A 12 -4.80 0.24 -10.53
C GLU A 12 -3.89 -0.41 -11.57
N GLY A 13 -4.00 -1.74 -11.77
CA GLY A 13 -3.21 -2.49 -12.76
C GLY A 13 -1.84 -2.93 -12.27
N ILE A 14 -1.56 -2.86 -10.97
CA ILE A 14 -0.27 -3.25 -10.38
C ILE A 14 -0.23 -4.77 -10.24
N GLU A 15 0.79 -5.40 -10.82
CA GLU A 15 0.99 -6.85 -10.71
C GLU A 15 1.56 -7.23 -9.35
N LEU A 16 0.74 -7.89 -8.53
CA LEU A 16 1.15 -8.34 -7.20
C LEU A 16 1.41 -9.85 -7.16
N PRO A 17 2.42 -10.31 -6.38
CA PRO A 17 2.66 -11.73 -6.16
C PRO A 17 1.49 -12.41 -5.43
N MET A 18 1.49 -13.75 -5.41
CA MET A 18 0.39 -14.52 -4.81
C MET A 18 0.21 -14.17 -3.32
N ARG A 19 -1.04 -13.92 -2.91
CA ARG A 19 -1.49 -13.53 -1.56
C ARG A 19 -1.03 -14.42 -0.39
N LYS A 20 -0.37 -15.56 -0.62
CA LYS A 20 -0.07 -16.55 0.42
C LYS A 20 1.20 -16.25 1.22
N GLU A 21 2.06 -15.35 0.75
CA GLU A 21 3.32 -15.02 1.40
C GLU A 21 3.45 -13.50 1.52
N ASP A 22 4.11 -13.04 2.58
CA ASP A 22 4.51 -11.64 2.69
C ASP A 22 5.58 -11.34 1.64
N PHE A 23 5.50 -10.16 1.03
CA PHE A 23 6.34 -9.80 -0.10
C PHE A 23 6.74 -8.34 -0.06
N ASN A 24 7.81 -8.03 -0.79
CA ASN A 24 8.27 -6.66 -0.95
C ASN A 24 7.41 -5.95 -1.99
N LEU A 25 6.58 -5.01 -1.53
CA LEU A 25 5.73 -4.20 -2.39
C LEU A 25 6.57 -3.27 -3.27
N ALA A 26 7.72 -2.79 -2.77
CA ALA A 26 8.60 -1.93 -3.57
C ALA A 26 9.22 -2.66 -4.78
N GLU A 27 9.37 -4.00 -4.73
CA GLU A 27 9.78 -4.78 -5.90
C GLU A 27 8.65 -4.99 -6.92
N SER A 28 7.39 -4.76 -6.52
CA SER A 28 6.23 -4.87 -7.40
C SER A 28 5.88 -3.55 -8.10
N LEU A 29 6.53 -2.46 -7.72
CA LEU A 29 6.33 -1.12 -8.28
C LEU A 29 7.55 -0.76 -9.12
N GLU A 30 7.40 -0.70 -10.44
CA GLU A 30 8.54 -0.58 -11.35
C GLU A 30 9.05 0.87 -11.46
N ASP A 31 8.15 1.86 -11.32
CA ASP A 31 8.47 3.30 -11.34
C ASP A 31 7.82 4.07 -10.18
N SER A 32 8.44 5.21 -9.84
CA SER A 32 7.91 6.25 -8.96
C SER A 32 6.49 6.70 -9.29
N LEU A 33 6.07 6.70 -10.56
CA LEU A 33 4.70 7.05 -10.95
C LEU A 33 3.67 6.00 -10.52
N GLU A 34 3.98 4.72 -10.69
CA GLU A 34 3.11 3.64 -10.21
C GLU A 34 3.03 3.67 -8.69
N PHE A 35 4.15 3.93 -8.02
CA PHE A 35 4.17 4.10 -6.57
C PHE A 35 3.26 5.25 -6.12
N ILE A 36 3.38 6.44 -6.72
CA ILE A 36 2.50 7.57 -6.39
C ILE A 36 1.03 7.21 -6.65
N SER A 37 0.74 6.59 -7.80
CA SER A 37 -0.64 6.21 -8.17
C SER A 37 -1.23 5.20 -7.18
N ALA A 38 -0.45 4.19 -6.79
CA ALA A 38 -0.81 3.20 -5.79
C ALA A 38 -1.20 3.85 -4.46
N MET A 39 -0.40 4.81 -4.00
CA MET A 39 -0.61 5.47 -2.72
C MET A 39 -1.83 6.38 -2.76
N VAL A 40 -1.99 7.18 -3.81
CA VAL A 40 -3.18 8.04 -4.01
C VAL A 40 -4.45 7.19 -4.06
N ALA A 41 -4.43 6.07 -4.78
CA ALA A 41 -5.57 5.16 -4.84
C ALA A 41 -5.92 4.57 -3.46
N ILE A 42 -4.92 4.25 -2.64
CA ILE A 42 -5.12 3.78 -1.27
C ILE A 42 -5.74 4.88 -0.40
N GLU A 43 -5.20 6.10 -0.45
CA GLU A 43 -5.72 7.26 0.27
C GLU A 43 -7.19 7.53 -0.07
N ASP A 44 -7.52 7.61 -1.36
CA ASP A 44 -8.88 7.84 -1.85
C ASP A 44 -9.85 6.74 -1.41
N ASN A 45 -9.42 5.47 -1.45
CA ASN A 45 -10.26 4.33 -1.07
C ASN A 45 -10.45 4.17 0.44
N LEU A 46 -9.49 4.61 1.24
CA LEU A 46 -9.54 4.52 2.70
C LEU A 46 -10.03 5.80 3.37
N GLY A 47 -10.02 6.92 2.66
CA GLY A 47 -10.33 8.25 3.20
C GLY A 47 -9.30 8.74 4.20
N ILE A 48 -8.03 8.39 4.00
CA ILE A 48 -6.90 8.80 4.85
C ILE A 48 -5.90 9.64 4.05
N GLU A 49 -5.02 10.33 4.77
CA GLU A 49 -3.82 10.95 4.22
C GLU A 49 -2.62 10.17 4.78
N ILE A 50 -1.83 9.56 3.91
CA ILE A 50 -0.65 8.81 4.29
C ILE A 50 0.49 9.82 4.51
N PRO A 51 1.04 9.92 5.73
CA PRO A 51 2.15 10.82 5.98
C PRO A 51 3.39 10.42 5.17
N ASP A 52 4.13 11.42 4.68
CA ASP A 52 5.39 11.24 3.93
C ASP A 52 6.40 10.32 4.65
N GLU A 53 6.34 10.27 5.98
CA GLU A 53 7.19 9.41 6.82
C GLU A 53 6.96 7.91 6.58
N ILE A 54 5.73 7.51 6.22
CA ILE A 54 5.37 6.12 5.85
C ILE A 54 5.69 5.86 4.37
N PHE A 55 5.82 6.94 3.58
CA PHE A 55 6.15 6.96 2.16
C PHE A 55 7.63 6.68 1.88
N ASN A 56 8.24 5.79 2.66
CA ASN A 56 9.63 5.39 2.51
C ASN A 56 9.74 3.93 2.02
N TYR A 57 10.82 3.65 1.31
CA TYR A 57 11.11 2.32 0.76
C TYR A 57 11.08 1.22 1.83
N GLU A 58 11.55 1.52 3.05
CA GLU A 58 11.62 0.56 4.15
C GLU A 58 10.22 0.04 4.57
N SER A 59 9.21 0.92 4.54
CA SER A 59 7.83 0.57 4.90
C SER A 59 7.16 -0.34 3.86
N LEU A 60 7.70 -0.39 2.64
CA LEU A 60 7.19 -1.17 1.51
C LEU A 60 7.87 -2.54 1.37
N VAL A 61 8.94 -2.81 2.13
CA VAL A 61 9.67 -4.09 2.08
C VAL A 61 8.80 -5.28 2.54
N SER A 62 7.73 -5.01 3.29
CA SER A 62 6.75 -6.00 3.72
C SER A 62 5.36 -5.47 3.44
N PHE A 63 4.64 -6.09 2.49
CA PHE A 63 3.25 -5.77 2.19
C PHE A 63 2.36 -5.92 3.43
N LYS A 64 2.62 -6.95 4.24
CA LYS A 64 1.94 -7.13 5.51
C LYS A 64 2.20 -5.95 6.46
N GLY A 65 3.47 -5.58 6.66
CA GLY A 65 3.84 -4.47 7.53
C GLY A 65 3.26 -3.14 7.06
N PHE A 66 3.28 -2.89 5.75
CA PHE A 66 2.65 -1.73 5.14
C PHE A 66 1.14 -1.68 5.45
N CYS A 67 0.43 -2.80 5.30
CA CYS A 67 -1.00 -2.87 5.61
C CYS A 67 -1.30 -2.64 7.10
N GLU A 68 -0.41 -3.06 8.00
CA GLU A 68 -0.54 -2.80 9.45
C GLU A 68 -0.37 -1.30 9.74
N LEU A 69 0.62 -0.63 9.12
CA LEU A 69 0.81 0.82 9.24
C LEU A 69 -0.40 1.62 8.75
N LEU A 70 -0.97 1.22 7.62
CA LEU A 70 -2.19 1.85 7.09
C LEU A 70 -3.39 1.66 8.02
N GLU A 71 -3.53 0.47 8.62
CA GLU A 71 -4.59 0.20 9.59
C GLU A 71 -4.46 1.10 10.83
N GLU A 72 -3.24 1.33 11.32
CA GLU A 72 -3.00 2.29 12.39
C GLU A 72 -3.35 3.73 12.00
N GLN A 73 -3.14 4.13 10.74
CA GLN A 73 -3.53 5.46 10.27
C GLN A 73 -5.05 5.62 10.17
N VAL A 74 -5.74 4.64 9.58
CA VAL A 74 -7.22 4.63 9.50
C VAL A 74 -7.83 4.80 10.90
N ASN A 75 -7.33 4.05 11.88
CA ASN A 75 -7.84 4.12 13.25
C ASN A 75 -7.55 5.46 13.97
N LYS A 76 -6.58 6.26 13.49
CA LYS A 76 -6.28 7.61 14.02
C LYS A 76 -7.15 8.70 13.38
N SER A 77 -7.67 8.44 12.18
CA SER A 77 -8.50 9.35 11.41
C SER A 77 -9.99 9.26 11.75
N GLU A 78 -10.40 8.30 12.60
CA GLU A 78 -11.76 8.17 13.19
C GLU A 78 -11.91 8.94 14.52
#